data_AF-A0A2E3BWB0-F1
#
_entry.id   AF-A0A2E3BWB0-F1
#
_cell.length_a   1.000
_cell.length_b   1.000
_cell.length_c   1.000
_cell.angle_alpha   90.00
_cell.angle_beta   90.00
_cell.angle_gamma   90.00
#
_symmetry.space_group_name_H-M   'P 1'
#
loop_
_entity.id
_entity.type
_entity.pdbx_description
1 polymer ?
#
loop_
_entity_poly.entity_id
_entity_poly.type
_entity_poly.pdbx_seq_one_letter_code
_entity_poly.pdbx_strand_id
1 'polypeptide(L)'
;MVKFLINKMNKIKYIILLMIFLISCVDDSEHGPYGSDSTPPGPVAINEVVNTPGGAVIYFTPPSDEDLLYVKASFEDENEIERQVIVSSVIDSLSIVGFAQEGTYPVDVIAVDRGENESIPTTVNINPMEAPIHAILNSMVGNDDFGGINIAYENPTRAEVSLNLSTIDGDGNLVFRESFYTSQASSSYSFRGYDPVPTVFVIYVEDRWGNQTDTRSFEATPLEDIFMDKAYWAIESMPGDESFSEYGFTANQIWDGYWSNQWNCGHTNFLPLPHQLTLDLGQTAKLNRFKLYQRGGSELYKHGNPKVFEMYGRENLESLPIYDPDDPGDGWIYLGTFESFKPSGLPPGSNTAEDYEYQDNGEDFVFGYDARQYDIRYIRLVNVESWNNQMVTVIGELSFWGSIIN
;
A
#
# COMPACT_ATOMS: atom_id res chain seq x y z
N MET A 1 27.71 -32.24 -77.70
CA MET A 1 28.77 -31.25 -77.39
C MET A 1 28.21 -29.88 -77.00
N VAL A 2 27.17 -29.36 -77.68
CA VAL A 2 26.56 -28.02 -77.41
C VAL A 2 25.92 -27.88 -76.02
N LYS A 3 25.19 -28.90 -75.52
CA LYS A 3 24.56 -28.87 -74.17
C LYS A 3 25.57 -28.76 -73.01
N PHE A 4 26.81 -29.24 -73.19
CA PHE A 4 27.82 -29.26 -72.13
C PHE A 4 28.48 -27.89 -71.92
N LEU A 5 28.66 -27.12 -73.01
CA LEU A 5 29.21 -25.77 -72.98
C LEU A 5 28.22 -24.75 -72.39
N ILE A 6 26.92 -24.88 -72.68
CA ILE A 6 25.85 -24.01 -72.15
C ILE A 6 25.73 -24.15 -70.63
N ASN A 7 25.81 -25.38 -70.09
CA ASN A 7 25.78 -25.60 -68.64
C ASN A 7 27.00 -25.02 -67.91
N LYS A 8 28.18 -24.98 -68.56
CA LYS A 8 29.39 -24.41 -67.97
C LYS A 8 29.32 -22.87 -67.92
N MET A 9 28.78 -22.24 -68.97
CA MET A 9 28.55 -20.79 -69.02
C MET A 9 27.46 -20.32 -68.04
N ASN A 10 26.39 -21.11 -67.85
CA ASN A 10 25.36 -20.80 -66.86
C ASN A 10 25.89 -20.92 -65.42
N LYS A 11 26.70 -21.95 -65.12
CA LYS A 11 27.37 -22.07 -63.81
C LYS A 11 28.29 -20.87 -63.53
N ILE A 12 29.05 -20.39 -64.51
CA ILE A 12 29.91 -19.20 -64.36
C ILE A 12 29.07 -17.94 -64.11
N LYS A 13 27.92 -17.79 -64.79
CA LYS A 13 26.98 -16.69 -64.52
C LYS A 13 26.39 -16.75 -63.10
N TYR A 14 26.03 -17.93 -62.61
CA TYR A 14 25.53 -18.09 -61.24
C TYR A 14 26.62 -17.83 -60.19
N ILE A 15 27.88 -18.20 -60.47
CA ILE A 15 29.02 -17.93 -59.57
C ILE A 15 29.35 -16.43 -59.53
N ILE A 16 29.33 -15.74 -60.67
CA ILE A 16 29.55 -14.30 -60.75
C ILE A 16 28.40 -13.53 -60.08
N LEU A 17 27.15 -13.96 -60.28
CA LEU A 17 25.99 -13.37 -59.61
C LEU A 17 26.05 -13.56 -58.09
N LEU A 18 26.48 -14.74 -57.61
CA LEU A 18 26.68 -15.02 -56.19
C LEU A 18 27.83 -14.18 -55.61
N MET A 19 28.90 -13.94 -56.35
CA MET A 19 29.98 -13.02 -55.96
C MET A 19 29.52 -11.57 -55.85
N ILE A 20 28.62 -11.10 -56.73
CA ILE A 20 28.06 -9.74 -56.66
C ILE A 20 27.14 -9.59 -55.44
N PHE A 21 26.40 -10.63 -55.05
CA PHE A 21 25.60 -10.64 -53.81
C PHE A 21 26.45 -10.64 -52.53
N LEU A 22 27.67 -11.19 -52.58
CA LEU A 22 28.59 -11.20 -51.42
C LEU A 22 29.31 -9.87 -51.19
N ILE A 23 29.33 -8.97 -52.18
CA ILE A 23 30.03 -7.66 -52.08
C ILE A 23 29.04 -6.53 -51.71
N SER A 24 27.71 -6.77 -51.73
CA SER A 24 26.72 -5.74 -51.38
C SER A 24 26.42 -5.62 -49.88
N CYS A 25 27.21 -6.28 -49.03
CA CYS A 25 27.11 -6.17 -47.57
C CYS A 25 28.40 -5.56 -47.03
N VAL A 26 28.68 -4.32 -47.46
CA VAL A 26 29.52 -3.42 -46.67
C VAL A 26 28.53 -2.66 -45.80
N ASP A 27 28.49 -3.03 -44.54
CA ASP A 27 27.71 -2.37 -43.51
C ASP A 27 28.38 -1.02 -43.22
N ASP A 28 27.88 0.04 -43.86
CA ASP A 28 28.33 1.43 -43.70
C ASP A 28 27.42 2.16 -42.71
N SER A 29 27.18 1.52 -41.57
CA SER A 29 26.57 2.16 -40.42
C SER A 29 27.51 1.99 -39.22
N GLU A 30 28.10 3.09 -38.79
CA GLU A 30 28.52 3.23 -37.39
C GLU A 30 27.27 2.96 -36.56
N HIS A 31 27.15 1.73 -36.05
CA HIS A 31 26.07 1.30 -35.17
C HIS A 31 26.27 1.97 -33.81
N GLY A 32 25.92 3.25 -33.74
CA GLY A 32 25.96 4.06 -32.53
C GLY A 32 24.71 4.95 -32.45
N PRO A 33 24.30 5.38 -31.24
CA PRO A 33 23.21 6.32 -31.07
C PRO A 33 23.45 7.61 -31.87
N TYR A 34 22.40 8.15 -32.49
CA TYR A 34 22.55 9.28 -33.38
C TYR A 34 23.04 10.54 -32.63
N GLY A 35 24.17 11.09 -33.08
CA GLY A 35 24.81 12.24 -32.46
C GLY A 35 25.64 11.91 -31.21
N SER A 36 26.02 10.65 -31.00
CA SER A 36 27.08 10.29 -30.05
C SER A 36 28.47 10.46 -30.67
N ASP A 37 29.47 10.72 -29.83
CA ASP A 37 30.87 10.58 -30.22
C ASP A 37 31.61 9.45 -29.44
N SER A 38 32.94 9.45 -29.50
CA SER A 38 33.80 8.48 -28.78
C SER A 38 34.64 9.14 -27.69
N THR A 39 34.34 10.40 -27.39
CA THR A 39 35.04 11.25 -26.45
C THR A 39 34.28 11.22 -25.13
N PRO A 40 34.85 10.68 -24.05
CA PRO A 40 34.17 10.71 -22.76
C PRO A 40 33.92 12.14 -22.29
N PRO A 41 32.78 12.41 -21.61
CA PRO A 41 32.51 13.70 -21.00
C PRO A 41 33.56 14.13 -19.98
N GLY A 42 33.60 15.43 -19.72
CA GLY A 42 34.38 15.98 -18.60
C GLY A 42 33.88 15.48 -17.22
N PRO A 43 34.72 15.57 -16.17
CA PRO A 43 34.29 15.20 -14.83
C PRO A 43 33.20 16.14 -14.31
N VAL A 44 32.30 15.60 -13.49
CA VAL A 44 31.24 16.37 -12.83
C VAL A 44 31.83 17.24 -11.72
N ALA A 45 31.46 18.52 -11.67
CA ALA A 45 31.91 19.43 -10.62
C ALA A 45 30.91 19.48 -9.46
N ILE A 46 31.33 19.08 -8.26
CA ILE A 46 30.47 19.10 -7.07
C ILE A 46 30.41 20.52 -6.49
N ASN A 47 29.19 21.01 -6.26
CA ASN A 47 28.93 22.35 -5.71
C ASN A 47 28.68 22.31 -4.20
N GLU A 48 27.81 21.40 -3.75
CA GLU A 48 27.36 21.32 -2.35
C GLU A 48 26.88 19.90 -2.02
N VAL A 49 27.02 19.50 -0.75
CA VAL A 49 26.43 18.28 -0.20
C VAL A 49 25.59 18.65 1.01
N VAL A 50 24.30 18.31 0.98
CA VAL A 50 23.36 18.54 2.08
C VAL A 50 22.95 17.17 2.64
N ASN A 51 23.41 16.84 3.85
CA ASN A 51 23.07 15.58 4.48
C ASN A 51 21.62 15.58 5.01
N THR A 52 20.96 14.44 4.88
CA THR A 52 19.56 14.22 5.27
C THR A 52 19.44 12.92 6.08
N PRO A 53 18.33 12.70 6.81
CA PRO A 53 18.04 11.38 7.40
C PRO A 53 18.11 10.27 6.35
N GLY A 54 18.99 9.30 6.58
CA GLY A 54 19.24 8.16 5.70
C GLY A 54 19.82 8.47 4.32
N GLY A 55 20.43 9.64 4.13
CA GLY A 55 21.01 10.01 2.84
C GLY A 55 21.67 11.38 2.77
N ALA A 56 21.80 11.89 1.54
CA ALA A 56 22.25 13.25 1.26
C ALA A 56 21.81 13.69 -0.14
N VAL A 57 21.69 15.00 -0.35
CA VAL A 57 21.54 15.61 -1.67
C VAL A 57 22.88 16.19 -2.12
N ILE A 58 23.37 15.74 -3.27
CA ILE A 58 24.60 16.24 -3.90
C ILE A 58 24.20 17.17 -5.03
N TYR A 59 24.54 18.46 -4.91
CA TYR A 59 24.37 19.45 -5.97
C TYR A 59 25.64 19.53 -6.81
N PHE A 60 25.48 19.55 -8.13
CA PHE A 60 26.59 19.49 -9.07
C PHE A 60 26.35 20.31 -10.33
N THR A 61 27.44 20.60 -11.04
CA THR A 61 27.45 21.19 -12.37
C THR A 61 27.89 20.13 -13.37
N PRO A 62 27.02 19.71 -14.32
CA PRO A 62 27.40 18.74 -15.34
C PRO A 62 28.48 19.31 -16.27
N PRO A 63 29.33 18.45 -16.87
CA PRO A 63 30.29 18.90 -17.87
C PRO A 63 29.58 19.52 -19.08
N SER A 64 30.24 20.47 -19.74
CA SER A 64 29.77 20.97 -21.03
C SER A 64 30.08 19.93 -22.10
N ASP A 65 29.07 19.13 -22.44
CA ASP A 65 29.12 18.16 -23.53
C ASP A 65 27.81 18.21 -24.34
N GLU A 66 27.90 18.16 -25.67
CA GLU A 66 26.73 18.28 -26.55
C GLU A 66 25.87 17.01 -26.53
N ASP A 67 26.46 15.85 -26.27
CA ASP A 67 25.79 14.55 -26.25
C ASP A 67 25.64 13.94 -24.85
N LEU A 68 25.84 14.73 -23.78
CA LEU A 68 25.59 14.32 -22.40
C LEU A 68 24.18 13.74 -22.23
N LEU A 69 24.09 12.51 -21.74
CA LEU A 69 22.83 11.81 -21.56
C LEU A 69 22.34 11.89 -20.11
N TYR A 70 23.18 11.50 -19.17
CA TYR A 70 22.82 11.46 -17.75
C TYR A 70 24.05 11.63 -16.84
N VAL A 71 23.78 11.91 -15.57
CA VAL A 71 24.77 11.83 -14.49
C VAL A 71 24.33 10.73 -13.53
N LYS A 72 25.28 9.89 -13.11
CA LYS A 72 25.04 8.84 -12.12
C LYS A 72 25.91 9.03 -10.90
N ALA A 73 25.37 8.65 -9.74
CA ALA A 73 26.12 8.40 -8.52
C ALA A 73 26.21 6.90 -8.29
N SER A 74 27.39 6.41 -7.95
CA SER A 74 27.65 5.03 -7.54
C SER A 74 28.20 5.02 -6.12
N PHE A 75 27.68 4.15 -5.26
CA PHE A 75 28.10 4.04 -3.86
C PHE A 75 27.77 2.65 -3.31
N GLU A 76 28.40 2.30 -2.19
CA GLU A 76 28.03 1.14 -1.38
C GLU A 76 27.29 1.63 -0.13
N ASP A 77 26.24 0.91 0.27
CA ASP A 77 25.61 1.13 1.57
C ASP A 77 26.43 0.50 2.71
N GLU A 78 25.98 0.64 3.95
CA GLU A 78 26.67 0.06 5.11
C GLU A 78 26.74 -1.48 5.11
N ASN A 79 25.97 -2.14 4.24
CA ASN A 79 25.97 -3.59 4.07
C ASN A 79 26.81 -4.04 2.86
N GLU A 80 27.64 -3.14 2.30
CA GLU A 80 28.48 -3.37 1.12
C GLU A 80 27.65 -3.72 -0.13
N ILE A 81 26.40 -3.26 -0.21
CA ILE A 81 25.55 -3.44 -1.39
C ILE A 81 25.78 -2.26 -2.33
N GLU A 82 26.24 -2.56 -3.56
CA GLU A 82 26.38 -1.56 -4.62
C GLU A 82 25.02 -0.96 -5.01
N ARG A 83 24.95 0.36 -5.02
CA ARG A 83 23.77 1.15 -5.38
C ARG A 83 24.14 2.23 -6.37
N GLN A 84 23.17 2.57 -7.23
CA GLN A 84 23.31 3.67 -8.17
C GLN A 84 22.06 4.55 -8.22
N VAL A 85 22.27 5.84 -8.45
CA VAL A 85 21.22 6.83 -8.71
C VAL A 85 21.55 7.52 -10.01
N ILE A 86 20.57 7.64 -10.91
CA ILE A 86 20.74 8.26 -12.23
C ILE A 86 19.78 9.44 -12.36
N VAL A 87 20.27 10.55 -12.87
CA VAL A 87 19.47 11.73 -13.24
C VAL A 87 19.80 12.17 -14.66
N SER A 88 18.81 12.70 -15.38
CA SER A 88 19.04 13.17 -16.75
C SER A 88 19.97 14.39 -16.76
N SER A 89 20.56 14.67 -17.92
CA SER A 89 21.52 15.78 -18.11
C SER A 89 20.99 17.20 -17.81
N VAL A 90 19.68 17.35 -17.61
CA VAL A 90 19.04 18.64 -17.26
C VAL A 90 18.81 18.82 -15.75
N ILE A 91 19.15 17.82 -14.95
CA ILE A 91 19.05 17.85 -13.49
C ILE A 91 20.45 18.12 -12.91
N ASP A 92 20.50 18.95 -11.87
CA ASP A 92 21.73 19.44 -11.23
C ASP A 92 21.92 18.91 -9.80
N SER A 93 21.13 17.91 -9.41
CA SER A 93 21.20 17.28 -8.10
C SER A 93 20.95 15.78 -8.12
N LEU A 94 21.64 15.06 -7.24
CA LEU A 94 21.50 13.63 -6.98
C LEU A 94 20.99 13.43 -5.56
N SER A 95 19.85 12.75 -5.41
CA SER A 95 19.33 12.35 -4.10
C SER A 95 19.85 10.96 -3.75
N ILE A 96 20.82 10.91 -2.86
CA ILE A 96 21.40 9.67 -2.35
C ILE A 96 20.62 9.27 -1.11
N VAL A 97 20.07 8.06 -1.10
CA VAL A 97 19.16 7.55 -0.06
C VAL A 97 19.39 6.06 0.16
N GLY A 98 19.00 5.57 1.34
CA GLY A 98 19.03 4.14 1.67
C GLY A 98 20.11 3.74 2.67
N PHE A 99 20.67 4.71 3.40
CA PHE A 99 21.53 4.43 4.55
C PHE A 99 20.69 4.37 5.82
N ALA A 100 20.93 3.41 6.70
CA ALA A 100 20.34 3.29 8.02
C ALA A 100 21.17 4.01 9.09
N GLN A 101 22.50 4.00 8.95
CA GLN A 101 23.45 4.46 9.97
C GLN A 101 24.19 5.75 9.60
N GLU A 102 24.45 6.58 10.62
CA GLU A 102 25.37 7.71 10.50
C GLU A 102 26.79 7.23 10.20
N GLY A 103 27.47 7.90 9.28
CA GLY A 103 28.81 7.52 8.87
C GLY A 103 29.35 8.45 7.80
N THR A 104 30.56 8.16 7.32
CA THR A 104 31.14 8.86 6.16
C THR A 104 31.23 7.86 5.01
N TYR A 105 30.47 8.11 3.94
CA TYR A 105 30.39 7.21 2.80
C TYR A 105 30.90 7.91 1.54
N PRO A 106 31.83 7.29 0.79
CA PRO A 106 32.26 7.82 -0.50
C PRO A 106 31.19 7.57 -1.57
N VAL A 107 30.95 8.56 -2.40
CA VAL A 107 30.03 8.51 -3.55
C VAL A 107 30.77 8.97 -4.79
N ASP A 108 30.80 8.13 -5.81
CA ASP A 108 31.42 8.45 -7.10
C ASP A 108 30.38 9.03 -8.05
N VAL A 109 30.59 10.29 -8.47
CA VAL A 109 29.72 10.99 -9.41
C VAL A 109 30.33 10.98 -10.81
N ILE A 110 29.59 10.46 -11.78
CA ILE A 110 30.07 10.15 -13.14
C ILE A 110 29.08 10.71 -14.17
N ALA A 111 29.58 11.41 -15.18
CA ALA A 111 28.80 11.82 -16.34
C ALA A 111 28.87 10.75 -17.44
N VAL A 112 27.75 10.48 -18.09
CA VAL A 112 27.64 9.50 -19.19
C VAL A 112 26.97 10.15 -20.40
N ASP A 113 27.61 10.01 -21.55
CA ASP A 113 27.09 10.51 -22.83
C ASP A 113 26.16 9.50 -23.52
N ARG A 114 25.68 9.86 -24.72
CA ARG A 114 24.86 8.97 -25.54
C ARG A 114 25.61 7.75 -26.03
N GLY A 115 26.93 7.84 -26.23
CA GLY A 115 27.81 6.76 -26.65
C GLY A 115 28.14 5.74 -25.56
N GLU A 116 27.61 5.92 -24.33
CA GLU A 116 27.95 5.16 -23.12
C GLU A 116 29.42 5.32 -22.70
N ASN A 117 30.06 6.44 -23.07
CA ASN A 117 31.37 6.79 -22.53
C ASN A 117 31.20 7.48 -21.17
N GLU A 118 32.04 7.09 -20.21
CA GLU A 118 31.99 7.60 -18.84
C GLU A 118 33.11 8.59 -18.55
N SER A 119 32.78 9.69 -17.87
CA SER A 119 33.79 10.60 -17.34
C SER A 119 34.67 9.93 -16.29
N ILE A 120 35.83 10.54 -15.98
CA ILE A 120 36.55 10.20 -14.75
C ILE A 120 35.63 10.49 -13.55
N PRO A 121 35.52 9.58 -12.55
CA PRO A 121 34.68 9.80 -11.38
C PRO A 121 35.15 10.96 -10.52
N THR A 122 34.20 11.76 -10.02
CA THR A 122 34.43 12.72 -8.94
C THR A 122 33.89 12.13 -7.64
N THR A 123 34.79 11.65 -6.78
CA THR A 123 34.43 11.12 -5.45
C THR A 123 34.14 12.24 -4.46
N VAL A 124 33.00 12.16 -3.79
CA VAL A 124 32.62 13.04 -2.69
C VAL A 124 32.15 12.23 -1.49
N ASN A 125 32.47 12.69 -0.27
CA ASN A 125 32.01 12.04 0.94
C ASN A 125 30.69 12.65 1.41
N ILE A 126 29.69 11.81 1.65
CA ILE A 126 28.44 12.18 2.32
C ILE A 126 28.49 11.75 3.79
N ASN A 127 27.69 12.42 4.63
CA ASN A 127 27.55 12.08 6.05
C ASN A 127 26.07 12.03 6.46
N PRO A 128 25.34 10.97 6.06
CA PRO A 128 23.92 10.80 6.37
C PRO A 128 23.62 10.95 7.86
N MET A 129 22.46 11.55 8.17
CA MET A 129 21.91 11.51 9.52
C MET A 129 21.22 10.15 9.75
N GLU A 130 20.99 9.78 11.01
CA GLU A 130 20.31 8.54 11.38
C GLU A 130 18.97 8.39 10.62
N ALA A 131 18.72 7.19 10.09
CA ALA A 131 17.51 6.94 9.32
C ALA A 131 16.24 7.06 10.17
N PRO A 132 15.11 7.51 9.59
CA PRO A 132 13.86 7.67 10.32
C PRO A 132 13.37 6.41 11.05
N ILE A 133 13.71 5.20 10.56
CA ILE A 133 13.28 3.92 11.12
C ILE A 133 13.56 3.79 12.64
N HIS A 134 14.70 4.30 13.10
CA HIS A 134 15.11 4.23 14.51
C HIS A 134 14.25 5.14 15.39
N ALA A 135 14.00 6.37 14.92
CA ALA A 135 13.12 7.32 15.61
C ALA A 135 11.68 6.80 15.68
N ILE A 136 11.20 6.16 14.61
CA ILE A 136 9.87 5.54 14.55
C ILE A 136 9.75 4.45 15.62
N LEU A 137 10.69 3.50 15.68
CA LEU A 137 10.70 2.43 16.69
C LEU A 137 10.71 2.99 18.13
N ASN A 138 11.54 4.01 18.37
CA ASN A 138 11.68 4.63 19.68
C ASN A 138 10.42 5.39 20.11
N SER A 139 9.64 5.92 19.16
CA SER A 139 8.38 6.61 19.45
C SER A 139 7.25 5.68 19.89
N MET A 140 7.37 4.37 19.63
CA MET A 140 6.25 3.45 19.76
C MET A 140 5.69 3.36 21.18
N VAL A 141 4.37 3.29 21.27
CA VAL A 141 3.63 3.00 22.51
C VAL A 141 2.67 1.86 22.25
N GLY A 142 2.82 0.77 22.99
CA GLY A 142 1.95 -0.40 22.91
C GLY A 142 0.88 -0.39 24.01
N ASN A 143 -0.36 -0.71 23.65
CA ASN A 143 -1.48 -0.87 24.57
C ASN A 143 -2.26 -2.15 24.26
N ASP A 144 -2.83 -2.78 25.28
CA ASP A 144 -3.76 -3.90 25.12
C ASP A 144 -4.92 -3.51 24.20
N ASP A 145 -5.31 -4.39 23.28
CA ASP A 145 -6.43 -4.18 22.37
C ASP A 145 -7.22 -5.49 22.14
N PHE A 146 -8.42 -5.38 21.59
CA PHE A 146 -9.28 -6.49 21.23
C PHE A 146 -8.61 -7.45 20.26
N GLY A 147 -8.36 -8.68 20.71
CA GLY A 147 -7.67 -9.69 19.93
C GLY A 147 -6.22 -9.33 19.59
N GLY A 148 -5.56 -8.39 20.29
CA GLY A 148 -4.13 -8.16 20.10
C GLY A 148 -3.54 -6.94 20.81
N ILE A 149 -2.67 -6.22 20.11
CA ILE A 149 -1.95 -5.04 20.63
C ILE A 149 -2.08 -3.86 19.65
N ASN A 150 -2.40 -2.68 20.18
CA ASN A 150 -2.36 -1.43 19.42
C ASN A 150 -0.99 -0.75 19.61
N ILE A 151 -0.35 -0.41 18.49
CA ILE A 151 0.94 0.28 18.46
C ILE A 151 0.74 1.66 17.85
N ALA A 152 0.85 2.70 18.68
CA ALA A 152 0.92 4.09 18.24
C ALA A 152 2.38 4.47 17.93
N TYR A 153 2.61 5.27 16.87
CA TYR A 153 3.94 5.68 16.41
C TYR A 153 3.94 7.06 15.75
N GLU A 154 5.12 7.68 15.72
CA GLU A 154 5.41 8.96 15.06
C GLU A 154 6.42 8.75 13.92
N ASN A 155 6.12 9.26 12.73
CA ASN A 155 6.95 9.22 11.53
C ASN A 155 6.90 10.58 10.81
N PRO A 156 7.42 11.66 11.41
CA PRO A 156 7.25 13.03 10.89
C PRO A 156 7.83 13.23 9.49
N THR A 157 8.79 12.39 9.07
CA THR A 157 9.39 12.43 7.73
C THR A 157 8.52 11.76 6.66
N ARG A 158 7.44 11.07 7.05
CA ARG A 158 6.63 10.23 6.16
C ARG A 158 7.47 9.21 5.41
N ALA A 159 8.44 8.62 6.11
CA ALA A 159 9.27 7.57 5.54
C ALA A 159 8.38 6.36 5.23
N GLU A 160 8.57 5.77 4.05
CA GLU A 160 7.90 4.54 3.64
C GLU A 160 8.55 3.37 4.37
N VAL A 161 7.85 2.79 5.34
CA VAL A 161 8.38 1.74 6.23
C VAL A 161 7.37 0.62 6.43
N SER A 162 7.85 -0.54 6.88
CA SER A 162 7.02 -1.60 7.43
C SER A 162 7.30 -1.80 8.92
N LEU A 163 6.23 -1.98 9.69
CA LEU A 163 6.28 -2.39 11.09
C LEU A 163 6.10 -3.90 11.11
N ASN A 164 7.13 -4.63 11.51
CA ASN A 164 7.17 -6.08 11.44
C ASN A 164 7.01 -6.68 12.82
N LEU A 165 5.91 -7.41 13.04
CA LEU A 165 5.57 -7.99 14.33
C LEU A 165 5.91 -9.48 14.37
N SER A 166 6.55 -9.88 15.47
CA SER A 166 6.72 -11.25 15.89
C SER A 166 6.19 -11.46 17.31
N THR A 167 5.94 -12.71 17.68
CA THR A 167 5.65 -13.12 19.06
C THR A 167 6.70 -14.09 19.56
N ILE A 168 6.89 -14.18 20.88
CA ILE A 168 7.68 -15.25 21.49
C ILE A 168 6.76 -16.44 21.81
N ASP A 169 7.10 -17.63 21.31
CA ASP A 169 6.35 -18.86 21.60
C ASP A 169 6.73 -19.48 22.97
N GLY A 170 6.05 -20.57 23.35
CA GLY A 170 6.29 -21.24 24.63
C GLY A 170 7.68 -21.87 24.78
N ASP A 171 8.41 -22.07 23.69
CA ASP A 171 9.78 -22.58 23.66
C ASP A 171 10.82 -21.44 23.65
N GLY A 172 10.37 -20.18 23.63
CA GLY A 172 11.20 -18.98 23.59
C GLY A 172 11.65 -18.57 22.19
N ASN A 173 11.09 -19.16 21.12
CA ASN A 173 11.45 -18.81 19.75
C ASN A 173 10.64 -17.59 19.28
N LEU A 174 11.29 -16.78 18.44
CA LEU A 174 10.65 -15.67 17.77
C LEU A 174 9.87 -16.19 16.55
N VAL A 175 8.57 -15.92 16.51
CA VAL A 175 7.66 -16.33 15.43
C VAL A 175 7.12 -15.08 14.74
N PHE A 176 7.52 -14.88 13.49
CA PHE A 176 6.97 -13.81 12.65
C PHE A 176 5.47 -13.97 12.44
N ARG A 177 4.73 -12.87 12.45
CA ARG A 177 3.26 -12.86 12.35
C ARG A 177 2.77 -12.07 11.15
N GLU A 178 3.01 -10.76 11.15
CA GLU A 178 2.53 -9.87 10.11
C GLU A 178 3.43 -8.64 9.97
N SER A 179 3.34 -8.01 8.81
CA SER A 179 3.94 -6.72 8.51
C SER A 179 2.83 -5.72 8.23
N PHE A 180 3.02 -4.48 8.67
CA PHE A 180 2.14 -3.37 8.36
C PHE A 180 2.93 -2.26 7.66
N TYR A 181 2.63 -2.02 6.38
CA TYR A 181 3.26 -0.94 5.63
C TYR A 181 2.60 0.42 5.90
N THR A 182 3.41 1.48 6.06
CA THR A 182 2.90 2.83 6.22
C THR A 182 3.89 3.94 5.83
N SER A 183 3.33 5.08 5.41
CA SER A 183 4.02 6.37 5.24
C SER A 183 3.39 7.49 6.09
N GLN A 184 2.43 7.16 6.96
CA GLN A 184 1.67 8.13 7.73
C GLN A 184 2.54 8.86 8.75
N ALA A 185 2.32 10.17 8.91
CA ALA A 185 3.16 11.01 9.77
C ALA A 185 3.03 10.71 11.27
N SER A 186 1.85 10.29 11.70
CA SER A 186 1.48 9.89 13.06
C SER A 186 0.25 9.02 12.94
N SER A 187 0.27 7.82 13.52
CA SER A 187 -0.88 6.92 13.48
C SER A 187 -0.78 5.82 14.53
N SER A 188 -1.73 4.89 14.51
CA SER A 188 -1.65 3.66 15.27
C SER A 188 -2.17 2.49 14.45
N TYR A 189 -1.63 1.29 14.68
CA TYR A 189 -2.10 0.07 14.07
C TYR A 189 -2.31 -1.02 15.11
N SER A 190 -3.41 -1.76 14.99
CA SER A 190 -3.72 -2.87 15.88
C SER A 190 -3.39 -4.18 15.19
N PHE A 191 -2.38 -4.86 15.70
CA PHE A 191 -2.03 -6.22 15.31
C PHE A 191 -3.00 -7.17 16.00
N ARG A 192 -3.83 -7.91 15.25
CA ARG A 192 -4.96 -8.68 15.80
C ARG A 192 -4.87 -10.18 15.49
N GLY A 193 -5.75 -10.98 16.08
CA GLY A 193 -5.82 -12.44 15.92
C GLY A 193 -5.15 -13.24 17.04
N TYR A 194 -4.99 -12.63 18.22
CA TYR A 194 -4.35 -13.23 19.40
C TYR A 194 -5.37 -13.55 20.49
N ASP A 195 -5.14 -14.66 21.18
CA ASP A 195 -5.94 -15.08 22.34
C ASP A 195 -5.72 -14.14 23.54
N PRO A 196 -6.69 -14.03 24.48
CA PRO A 196 -6.60 -13.16 25.65
C PRO A 196 -5.68 -13.72 26.75
N VAL A 197 -4.40 -13.90 26.41
CA VAL A 197 -3.35 -14.39 27.29
C VAL A 197 -2.11 -13.49 27.22
N PRO A 198 -1.33 -13.37 28.32
CA PRO A 198 -0.11 -12.57 28.31
C PRO A 198 0.82 -13.00 27.17
N THR A 199 1.15 -12.06 26.28
CA THR A 199 1.93 -12.28 25.07
C THR A 199 3.02 -11.23 24.96
N VAL A 200 4.22 -11.66 24.58
CA VAL A 200 5.34 -10.76 24.25
C VAL A 200 5.34 -10.51 22.75
N PHE A 201 5.08 -9.26 22.38
CA PHE A 201 5.09 -8.74 21.03
C PHE A 201 6.45 -8.10 20.76
N VAL A 202 7.11 -8.46 19.66
CA VAL A 202 8.45 -7.99 19.30
C VAL A 202 8.36 -7.32 17.93
N ILE A 203 8.74 -6.05 17.86
CA ILE A 203 8.60 -5.22 16.66
C ILE A 203 9.98 -4.72 16.21
N TYR A 204 10.21 -4.72 14.91
CA TYR A 204 11.25 -3.93 14.26
C TYR A 204 10.65 -3.12 13.11
N VAL A 205 11.32 -2.05 12.72
CA VAL A 205 10.95 -1.22 11.57
C VAL A 205 11.92 -1.51 10.44
N GLU A 206 11.39 -1.69 9.23
CA GLU A 206 12.16 -1.91 8.02
C GLU A 206 11.82 -0.83 6.97
N ASP A 207 12.83 -0.27 6.31
CA ASP A 207 12.61 0.65 5.19
C ASP A 207 12.60 -0.07 3.83
N ARG A 208 12.23 0.65 2.77
CA ARG A 208 12.19 0.11 1.40
C ARG A 208 13.55 -0.32 0.81
N TRP A 209 14.67 0.01 1.47
CA TRP A 209 16.01 -0.36 1.04
C TRP A 209 16.51 -1.63 1.72
N GLY A 210 15.72 -2.20 2.62
CA GLY A 210 16.03 -3.43 3.37
C GLY A 210 16.74 -3.15 4.70
N ASN A 211 16.86 -1.89 5.12
CA ASN A 211 17.46 -1.57 6.41
C ASN A 211 16.48 -1.87 7.53
N GLN A 212 16.97 -2.54 8.56
CA GLN A 212 16.18 -2.94 9.72
C GLN A 212 16.72 -2.29 10.99
N THR A 213 15.82 -1.93 11.90
CA THR A 213 16.20 -1.55 13.27
C THR A 213 16.53 -2.78 14.11
N ASP A 214 17.10 -2.55 15.30
CA ASP A 214 16.97 -3.49 16.40
C ASP A 214 15.47 -3.74 16.74
N THR A 215 15.21 -4.72 17.59
CA THR A 215 13.84 -5.04 18.02
C THR A 215 13.47 -4.33 19.32
N ARG A 216 12.17 -4.05 19.47
CA ARG A 216 11.55 -3.59 20.73
C ARG A 216 10.44 -4.54 21.14
N SER A 217 10.36 -4.85 22.43
CA SER A 217 9.34 -5.74 22.97
C SER A 217 8.26 -4.99 23.75
N PHE A 218 7.02 -5.48 23.64
CA PHE A 218 5.86 -5.03 24.41
C PHE A 218 5.18 -6.26 25.02
N GLU A 219 4.91 -6.20 26.32
CA GLU A 219 4.08 -7.20 26.99
C GLU A 219 2.66 -6.69 27.04
N ALA A 220 1.72 -7.46 26.49
CA ALA A 220 0.30 -7.12 26.46
C ALA A 220 -0.55 -8.36 26.73
N THR A 221 -1.74 -8.15 27.28
CA THR A 221 -2.77 -9.20 27.40
C THR A 221 -3.95 -8.78 26.54
N PRO A 222 -4.07 -9.34 25.31
CA PRO A 222 -5.19 -9.06 24.43
C PRO A 222 -6.54 -9.16 25.12
N LEU A 223 -7.47 -8.30 24.76
CA LEU A 223 -8.85 -8.41 25.22
C LEU A 223 -9.58 -9.47 24.39
N GLU A 224 -10.52 -10.20 25.00
CA GLU A 224 -11.31 -11.20 24.29
C GLU A 224 -12.05 -10.57 23.11
N ASP A 225 -11.97 -11.22 21.95
CA ASP A 225 -12.58 -10.72 20.73
C ASP A 225 -12.94 -11.85 19.76
N ILE A 226 -14.17 -12.34 19.86
CA ILE A 226 -14.66 -13.51 19.13
C ILE A 226 -15.29 -13.05 17.81
N PHE A 227 -14.85 -13.64 16.69
CA PHE A 227 -15.46 -13.40 15.39
C PHE A 227 -16.90 -13.91 15.35
N MET A 228 -17.84 -13.05 14.93
CA MET A 228 -19.24 -13.40 14.75
C MET A 228 -19.41 -14.26 13.50
N ASP A 229 -20.01 -15.44 13.63
CA ASP A 229 -20.08 -16.40 12.54
C ASP A 229 -21.08 -15.97 11.46
N LYS A 230 -20.53 -15.63 10.29
CA LYS A 230 -21.27 -15.18 9.10
C LYS A 230 -22.27 -16.20 8.56
N ALA A 231 -22.12 -17.48 8.91
CA ALA A 231 -23.08 -18.51 8.51
C ALA A 231 -24.49 -18.27 9.09
N TYR A 232 -24.60 -17.49 10.17
CA TYR A 232 -25.89 -17.13 10.78
C TYR A 232 -26.48 -15.82 10.25
N TRP A 233 -25.74 -15.09 9.42
CA TRP A 233 -26.13 -13.75 9.03
C TRP A 233 -27.16 -13.75 7.91
N ALA A 234 -28.09 -12.80 7.97
CA ALA A 234 -29.09 -12.59 6.93
C ALA A 234 -29.46 -11.11 6.82
N ILE A 235 -30.01 -10.73 5.66
CA ILE A 235 -30.76 -9.47 5.54
C ILE A 235 -32.01 -9.58 6.39
N GLU A 236 -32.21 -8.60 7.27
CA GLU A 236 -33.47 -8.36 7.93
C GLU A 236 -34.16 -7.19 7.22
N SER A 237 -35.26 -7.44 6.51
CA SER A 237 -35.91 -6.38 5.74
C SER A 237 -36.70 -5.45 6.66
N MET A 238 -36.22 -4.23 6.82
CA MET A 238 -36.86 -3.20 7.65
C MET A 238 -37.40 -2.03 6.82
N PRO A 239 -38.42 -1.31 7.31
CA PRO A 239 -38.83 -0.05 6.69
C PRO A 239 -37.64 0.93 6.57
N GLY A 240 -37.50 1.54 5.40
CA GLY A 240 -36.41 2.47 5.08
C GLY A 240 -35.16 1.82 4.49
N ASP A 241 -35.02 0.50 4.59
CA ASP A 241 -33.85 -0.21 4.06
C ASP A 241 -33.86 -0.25 2.53
N GLU A 242 -32.66 -0.14 1.96
CA GLU A 242 -32.44 -0.25 0.52
C GLU A 242 -32.13 -1.68 0.08
N SER A 243 -32.46 -2.00 -1.17
CA SER A 243 -31.96 -3.21 -1.81
C SER A 243 -30.47 -3.05 -2.10
N PHE A 244 -29.64 -3.96 -1.60
CA PHE A 244 -28.21 -4.08 -1.95
C PHE A 244 -27.95 -5.14 -3.04
N SER A 245 -28.99 -5.56 -3.77
CA SER A 245 -28.92 -6.61 -4.80
C SER A 245 -29.21 -6.06 -6.20
N GLU A 246 -28.68 -4.88 -6.51
CA GLU A 246 -28.92 -4.22 -7.79
C GLU A 246 -27.83 -4.55 -8.81
N TYR A 247 -28.14 -4.38 -10.10
CA TYR A 247 -27.19 -4.49 -11.21
C TYR A 247 -26.41 -5.82 -11.31
N GLY A 248 -26.98 -6.90 -10.81
CA GLY A 248 -26.36 -8.24 -10.83
C GLY A 248 -25.46 -8.53 -9.63
N PHE A 249 -25.33 -7.59 -8.69
CA PHE A 249 -24.77 -7.82 -7.36
C PHE A 249 -25.82 -8.43 -6.43
N THR A 250 -25.38 -8.96 -5.30
CA THR A 250 -26.26 -9.51 -4.28
C THR A 250 -25.83 -9.05 -2.90
N ALA A 251 -26.79 -8.78 -2.02
CA ALA A 251 -26.49 -8.30 -0.68
C ALA A 251 -25.64 -9.29 0.14
N ASN A 252 -25.74 -10.60 -0.13
CA ASN A 252 -24.91 -11.63 0.52
C ASN A 252 -23.40 -11.41 0.30
N GLN A 253 -23.00 -10.72 -0.77
CA GLN A 253 -21.60 -10.36 -1.02
C GLN A 253 -21.02 -9.40 0.02
N ILE A 254 -21.84 -8.85 0.92
CA ILE A 254 -21.39 -8.03 2.04
C ILE A 254 -20.83 -8.88 3.19
N TRP A 255 -21.10 -10.19 3.23
CA TRP A 255 -20.55 -11.08 4.29
C TRP A 255 -20.22 -12.48 3.77
N ASP A 256 -19.82 -12.63 2.51
CA ASP A 256 -19.55 -13.96 1.92
C ASP A 256 -18.10 -14.44 2.09
N GLY A 257 -17.25 -13.65 2.74
CA GLY A 257 -15.84 -13.94 2.96
C GLY A 257 -14.93 -13.56 1.79
N TYR A 258 -15.42 -12.79 0.80
CA TYR A 258 -14.63 -12.34 -0.34
C TYR A 258 -14.60 -10.81 -0.46
N TRP A 259 -13.43 -10.22 -0.26
CA TRP A 259 -13.17 -8.78 -0.42
C TRP A 259 -12.10 -8.51 -1.49
N SER A 260 -11.67 -7.25 -1.60
CA SER A 260 -10.66 -6.79 -2.57
C SER A 260 -11.02 -7.02 -4.05
N ASN A 261 -12.30 -7.25 -4.34
CA ASN A 261 -12.81 -7.54 -5.67
C ASN A 261 -13.84 -6.50 -6.11
N GLN A 262 -13.62 -5.90 -7.28
CA GLN A 262 -14.56 -4.92 -7.87
C GLN A 262 -15.94 -5.51 -8.17
N TRP A 263 -16.05 -6.83 -8.34
CA TRP A 263 -17.27 -7.52 -8.70
C TRP A 263 -17.90 -8.32 -7.55
N ASN A 264 -17.36 -8.17 -6.33
CA ASN A 264 -17.94 -8.74 -5.11
C ASN A 264 -18.25 -7.62 -4.12
N CYS A 265 -19.49 -7.17 -4.10
CA CYS A 265 -19.98 -6.16 -3.17
C CYS A 265 -21.50 -6.15 -3.16
N GLY A 266 -22.12 -5.73 -2.06
CA GLY A 266 -23.50 -5.25 -2.11
C GLY A 266 -23.57 -3.93 -2.88
N HIS A 267 -24.63 -3.70 -3.65
CA HIS A 267 -24.79 -2.51 -4.48
C HIS A 267 -26.24 -2.03 -4.47
N THR A 268 -26.46 -0.78 -4.07
CA THR A 268 -27.80 -0.16 -4.11
C THR A 268 -28.18 0.33 -5.49
N ASN A 269 -29.44 0.75 -5.66
CA ASN A 269 -29.80 1.55 -6.82
C ASN A 269 -29.22 2.97 -6.64
N PHE A 270 -29.27 3.79 -7.69
CA PHE A 270 -28.87 5.18 -7.59
C PHE A 270 -30.00 6.02 -6.98
N LEU A 271 -29.92 6.26 -5.67
CA LEU A 271 -30.93 6.95 -4.86
C LEU A 271 -30.27 7.99 -3.93
N PRO A 272 -31.00 9.03 -3.48
CA PRO A 272 -30.46 10.00 -2.54
C PRO A 272 -30.06 9.33 -1.21
N LEU A 273 -28.88 9.70 -0.70
CA LEU A 273 -28.45 9.33 0.66
C LEU A 273 -29.34 10.00 1.73
N PRO A 274 -29.47 9.42 2.94
CA PRO A 274 -28.77 8.23 3.43
C PRO A 274 -29.39 6.91 2.97
N HIS A 275 -28.56 5.88 2.79
CA HIS A 275 -29.02 4.50 2.54
C HIS A 275 -28.91 3.66 3.80
N GLN A 276 -29.87 2.75 4.01
CA GLN A 276 -29.94 1.89 5.19
C GLN A 276 -29.84 0.42 4.81
N LEU A 277 -29.16 -0.36 5.65
CA LEU A 277 -29.05 -1.80 5.55
C LEU A 277 -29.16 -2.41 6.94
N THR A 278 -30.12 -3.32 7.15
CA THR A 278 -30.24 -4.08 8.39
C THR A 278 -29.81 -5.54 8.19
N LEU A 279 -28.95 -6.01 9.09
CA LEU A 279 -28.48 -7.39 9.16
C LEU A 279 -28.94 -8.03 10.48
N ASP A 280 -29.49 -9.24 10.42
CA ASP A 280 -29.56 -10.16 11.56
C ASP A 280 -28.22 -10.90 11.61
N LEU A 281 -27.46 -10.77 12.70
CA LEU A 281 -26.22 -11.51 12.92
C LEU A 281 -26.48 -12.96 13.36
N GLY A 282 -27.74 -13.30 13.67
CA GLY A 282 -28.20 -14.62 14.10
C GLY A 282 -27.68 -15.08 15.47
N GLN A 283 -26.79 -14.31 16.08
CA GLN A 283 -26.26 -14.49 17.42
C GLN A 283 -26.34 -13.16 18.18
N THR A 284 -26.59 -13.22 19.49
CA THR A 284 -26.58 -12.03 20.35
C THR A 284 -25.19 -11.89 20.96
N ALA A 285 -24.61 -10.70 20.90
CA ALA A 285 -23.27 -10.43 21.42
C ALA A 285 -23.12 -8.98 21.93
N LYS A 286 -22.14 -8.78 22.82
CA LYS A 286 -21.58 -7.45 23.06
C LYS A 286 -20.49 -7.19 22.03
N LEU A 287 -20.78 -6.37 21.02
CA LEU A 287 -19.86 -6.14 19.91
C LEU A 287 -18.70 -5.24 20.35
N ASN A 288 -17.47 -5.64 20.07
CA ASN A 288 -16.26 -4.89 20.41
C ASN A 288 -15.80 -3.97 19.27
N ARG A 289 -15.78 -4.52 18.04
CA ARG A 289 -15.30 -3.85 16.83
C ARG A 289 -15.90 -4.47 15.58
N PHE A 290 -15.64 -3.82 14.46
CA PHE A 290 -15.98 -4.35 13.14
C PHE A 290 -14.92 -3.96 12.13
N LYS A 291 -14.94 -4.66 10.98
CA LYS A 291 -14.20 -4.29 9.80
C LYS A 291 -15.15 -3.98 8.66
N LEU A 292 -14.85 -2.90 7.95
CA LEU A 292 -15.46 -2.58 6.67
C LEU A 292 -14.39 -2.75 5.59
N TYR A 293 -14.73 -3.49 4.55
CA TYR A 293 -13.94 -3.54 3.32
C TYR A 293 -14.67 -2.75 2.24
N GLN A 294 -14.02 -1.73 1.68
CA GLN A 294 -14.53 -1.06 0.49
C GLN A 294 -14.62 -2.05 -0.69
N ARG A 295 -15.48 -1.74 -1.66
CA ARG A 295 -15.48 -2.36 -2.99
C ARG A 295 -14.09 -2.18 -3.62
N GLY A 296 -13.40 -3.30 -3.86
CA GLY A 296 -12.00 -3.32 -4.26
C GLY A 296 -11.72 -3.03 -5.74
N GLY A 297 -10.49 -3.33 -6.15
CA GLY A 297 -10.01 -3.16 -7.52
C GLY A 297 -9.95 -1.69 -7.96
N SER A 298 -10.48 -1.39 -9.14
CA SER A 298 -10.45 -0.02 -9.67
C SER A 298 -11.48 0.92 -9.01
N GLU A 299 -12.40 0.40 -8.18
CA GLU A 299 -13.44 1.17 -7.46
C GLU A 299 -13.08 1.56 -6.04
N LEU A 300 -11.91 1.15 -5.55
CA LEU A 300 -11.44 1.44 -4.21
C LEU A 300 -11.41 2.95 -3.92
N TYR A 301 -11.96 3.35 -2.76
CA TYR A 301 -12.11 4.75 -2.29
C TYR A 301 -12.75 5.70 -3.30
N LYS A 302 -13.68 5.19 -4.11
CA LYS A 302 -14.53 6.00 -5.01
C LYS A 302 -15.90 5.33 -5.19
N HIS A 303 -16.69 5.80 -6.15
CA HIS A 303 -18.06 5.32 -6.38
C HIS A 303 -18.93 5.50 -5.11
N GLY A 304 -19.78 4.53 -4.78
CA GLY A 304 -20.62 4.51 -3.59
C GLY A 304 -19.97 3.94 -2.33
N ASN A 305 -18.64 3.80 -2.28
CA ASN A 305 -17.96 3.29 -1.10
C ASN A 305 -18.23 4.20 0.12
N PRO A 306 -18.71 3.67 1.26
CA PRO A 306 -18.97 4.45 2.47
C PRO A 306 -17.74 5.25 2.90
N LYS A 307 -17.96 6.54 3.13
CA LYS A 307 -16.97 7.44 3.72
C LYS A 307 -17.38 7.84 5.14
N VAL A 308 -18.61 8.28 5.36
CA VAL A 308 -19.16 8.55 6.69
C VAL A 308 -20.43 7.75 6.85
N PHE A 309 -20.50 6.96 7.92
CA PHE A 309 -21.63 6.10 8.17
C PHE A 309 -21.87 5.93 9.66
N GLU A 310 -23.09 5.58 10.00
CA GLU A 310 -23.53 5.38 11.38
C GLU A 310 -23.91 3.91 11.57
N MET A 311 -23.65 3.40 12.76
CA MET A 311 -24.06 2.06 13.16
C MET A 311 -25.07 2.15 14.30
N TYR A 312 -26.10 1.34 14.19
CA TYR A 312 -27.15 1.17 15.17
C TYR A 312 -27.33 -0.31 15.48
N GLY A 313 -27.78 -0.62 16.69
CA GLY A 313 -27.94 -1.99 17.15
C GLY A 313 -29.22 -2.22 17.93
N ARG A 314 -29.72 -3.47 17.92
CA ARG A 314 -30.79 -3.94 18.79
C ARG A 314 -30.61 -5.42 19.13
N GLU A 315 -31.08 -5.82 20.30
CA GLU A 315 -31.19 -7.23 20.71
C GLU A 315 -32.36 -7.93 19.99
N ASN A 316 -33.50 -7.24 19.90
CA ASN A 316 -34.73 -7.72 19.28
C ASN A 316 -35.47 -6.56 18.59
N LEU A 317 -36.35 -6.87 17.64
CA LEU A 317 -37.08 -5.88 16.82
C LEU A 317 -38.47 -5.53 17.38
N GLU A 318 -38.79 -5.95 18.61
CA GLU A 318 -40.11 -5.70 19.19
C GLU A 318 -40.27 -4.22 19.56
N SER A 319 -41.50 -3.71 19.47
CA SER A 319 -41.84 -2.36 19.95
C SER A 319 -41.02 -1.23 19.27
N LEU A 320 -40.64 -1.41 18.01
CA LEU A 320 -40.12 -0.33 17.18
C LEU A 320 -41.24 0.70 16.87
N PRO A 321 -40.93 2.00 16.85
CA PRO A 321 -41.86 3.03 16.43
C PRO A 321 -42.23 2.86 14.95
N ILE A 322 -43.26 3.58 14.50
CA ILE A 322 -43.52 3.72 13.06
C ILE A 322 -42.32 4.46 12.47
N TYR A 323 -41.70 3.87 11.44
CA TYR A 323 -40.52 4.43 10.80
C TYR A 323 -40.74 5.86 10.30
N ASP A 324 -39.78 6.73 10.62
CA ASP A 324 -39.67 8.11 10.16
C ASP A 324 -38.40 8.25 9.30
N PRO A 325 -38.50 8.63 8.01
CA PRO A 325 -37.34 8.84 7.16
C PRO A 325 -36.43 9.98 7.63
N ASP A 326 -36.91 10.91 8.45
CA ASP A 326 -36.10 11.98 9.03
C ASP A 326 -35.32 11.53 10.28
N ASP A 327 -35.63 10.35 10.84
CA ASP A 327 -34.94 9.73 11.99
C ASP A 327 -34.75 8.21 11.79
N PRO A 328 -33.80 7.79 10.94
CA PRO A 328 -33.56 6.38 10.63
C PRO A 328 -33.09 5.54 11.82
N GLY A 329 -32.65 6.21 12.90
CA GLY A 329 -32.21 5.60 14.15
C GLY A 329 -33.31 5.46 15.20
N ASP A 330 -34.54 5.94 14.97
CA ASP A 330 -35.57 5.96 16.02
C ASP A 330 -35.89 4.54 16.53
N GLY A 331 -35.88 4.40 17.85
CA GLY A 331 -36.01 3.12 18.54
C GLY A 331 -34.79 2.19 18.44
N TRP A 332 -33.69 2.57 17.79
CA TRP A 332 -32.44 1.81 17.79
C TRP A 332 -31.43 2.33 18.82
N ILE A 333 -30.49 1.47 19.22
CA ILE A 333 -29.35 1.88 20.04
C ILE A 333 -28.28 2.43 19.11
N TYR A 334 -27.94 3.70 19.23
CA TYR A 334 -26.83 4.29 18.48
C TYR A 334 -25.49 3.74 18.98
N LEU A 335 -24.69 3.17 18.08
CA LEU A 335 -23.39 2.55 18.39
C LEU A 335 -22.20 3.43 18.01
N GLY A 336 -22.42 4.41 17.13
CA GLY A 336 -21.42 5.41 16.76
C GLY A 336 -21.53 5.87 15.31
N THR A 337 -20.82 6.95 15.01
CA THR A 337 -20.52 7.42 13.65
C THR A 337 -19.05 7.12 13.37
N PHE A 338 -18.79 6.59 12.19
CA PHE A 338 -17.47 6.15 11.75
C PHE A 338 -17.12 6.81 10.42
N GLU A 339 -15.85 7.13 10.25
CA GLU A 339 -15.31 7.72 9.02
C GLU A 339 -14.24 6.79 8.45
N SER A 340 -14.44 6.37 7.21
CA SER A 340 -13.46 5.62 6.45
C SER A 340 -12.23 6.47 6.21
N PHE A 341 -11.07 5.84 6.33
CA PHE A 341 -9.77 6.49 6.23
C PHE A 341 -9.00 5.98 5.01
N LYS A 342 -8.41 6.92 4.26
CA LYS A 342 -7.54 6.62 3.13
C LYS A 342 -6.11 7.06 3.45
N PRO A 343 -5.16 6.13 3.67
CA PRO A 343 -3.81 6.44 4.14
C PRO A 343 -3.05 7.47 3.30
N SER A 344 -3.12 7.38 1.97
CA SER A 344 -2.36 8.28 1.10
C SER A 344 -2.86 9.73 1.13
N GLY A 345 -4.13 9.95 1.52
CA GLY A 345 -4.79 11.25 1.41
C GLY A 345 -4.98 11.76 -0.03
N LEU A 346 -4.62 10.96 -1.05
CA LEU A 346 -4.81 11.33 -2.46
C LEU A 346 -6.31 11.42 -2.78
N PRO A 347 -6.71 12.19 -3.81
CA PRO A 347 -8.11 12.28 -4.20
C PRO A 347 -8.68 10.93 -4.66
N PRO A 348 -10.01 10.74 -4.57
CA PRO A 348 -10.70 9.58 -5.12
C PRO A 348 -10.32 9.31 -6.59
N GLY A 349 -10.10 8.04 -6.92
CA GLY A 349 -9.65 7.63 -8.26
C GLY A 349 -8.13 7.60 -8.45
N SER A 350 -7.34 7.92 -7.42
CA SER A 350 -5.88 7.72 -7.40
C SER A 350 -5.50 6.99 -6.11
N ASN A 351 -5.08 5.73 -6.21
CA ASN A 351 -4.73 4.91 -5.05
C ASN A 351 -3.25 4.51 -5.11
N THR A 352 -2.61 4.49 -3.94
CA THR A 352 -1.24 3.99 -3.74
C THR A 352 -1.26 2.53 -3.30
N ALA A 353 -0.09 1.88 -3.25
CA ALA A 353 0.02 0.54 -2.66
C ALA A 353 -0.43 0.50 -1.18
N GLU A 354 -0.11 1.55 -0.40
CA GLU A 354 -0.55 1.70 1.00
C GLU A 354 -2.08 1.67 1.12
N ASP A 355 -2.79 2.31 0.19
CA ASP A 355 -4.26 2.33 0.17
C ASP A 355 -4.86 0.94 -0.08
N TYR A 356 -4.26 0.19 -1.01
CA TYR A 356 -4.69 -1.17 -1.33
C TYR A 356 -4.42 -2.11 -0.16
N GLU A 357 -3.22 -2.10 0.40
CA GLU A 357 -2.84 -2.97 1.52
C GLU A 357 -3.68 -2.68 2.78
N TYR A 358 -3.87 -1.40 3.11
CA TYR A 358 -4.73 -1.01 4.23
C TYR A 358 -6.17 -1.54 4.05
N GLN A 359 -6.71 -1.47 2.83
CA GLN A 359 -8.05 -2.00 2.57
C GLN A 359 -8.11 -3.53 2.47
N ASP A 360 -7.08 -4.18 1.94
CA ASP A 360 -7.01 -5.64 1.87
C ASP A 360 -6.94 -6.27 3.28
N ASN A 361 -6.38 -5.53 4.25
CA ASN A 361 -6.43 -5.85 5.67
C ASN A 361 -7.78 -5.48 6.34
N GLY A 362 -8.56 -4.61 5.72
CA GLY A 362 -9.88 -4.13 6.15
C GLY A 362 -9.80 -3.01 7.17
N GLU A 363 -10.58 -1.96 6.96
CA GLU A 363 -10.66 -0.81 7.87
C GLU A 363 -11.25 -1.25 9.21
N ASP A 364 -10.46 -1.13 10.27
CA ASP A 364 -10.82 -1.58 11.62
C ASP A 364 -11.43 -0.42 12.44
N PHE A 365 -12.62 -0.67 13.00
CA PHE A 365 -13.36 0.31 13.78
C PHE A 365 -13.75 -0.27 15.14
N VAL A 366 -13.37 0.40 16.21
CA VAL A 366 -13.66 -0.03 17.58
C VAL A 366 -14.91 0.69 18.10
N PHE A 367 -15.86 -0.04 18.66
CA PHE A 367 -17.04 0.55 19.28
C PHE A 367 -16.67 1.26 20.60
N GLY A 368 -17.30 2.41 20.83
CA GLY A 368 -17.13 3.17 22.08
C GLY A 368 -17.56 2.38 23.31
N TYR A 369 -17.00 2.72 24.48
CA TYR A 369 -17.23 1.97 25.72
C TYR A 369 -18.72 1.71 26.01
N ASP A 370 -19.57 2.74 25.86
CA ASP A 370 -21.01 2.63 26.11
C ASP A 370 -21.71 1.70 25.11
N ALA A 371 -21.36 1.78 23.82
CA ALA A 371 -21.91 0.93 22.77
C ALA A 371 -21.63 -0.56 23.03
N ARG A 372 -20.44 -0.88 23.56
CA ARG A 372 -20.03 -2.25 23.92
C ARG A 372 -20.79 -2.84 25.11
N GLN A 373 -21.61 -2.07 25.82
CA GLN A 373 -22.37 -2.57 26.97
C GLN A 373 -23.69 -3.23 26.57
N TYR A 374 -24.15 -3.04 25.34
CA TYR A 374 -25.47 -3.53 24.89
C TYR A 374 -25.40 -4.92 24.27
N ASP A 375 -26.50 -5.66 24.42
CA ASP A 375 -26.70 -6.97 23.81
C ASP A 375 -27.27 -6.74 22.41
N ILE A 376 -26.50 -7.08 21.37
CA ILE A 376 -26.84 -6.76 19.99
C ILE A 376 -26.93 -8.06 19.18
N ARG A 377 -28.01 -8.17 18.41
CA ARG A 377 -28.20 -9.21 17.39
C ARG A 377 -28.44 -8.60 16.01
N TYR A 378 -29.18 -7.51 15.95
CA TYR A 378 -29.49 -6.80 14.72
C TYR A 378 -28.60 -5.56 14.62
N ILE A 379 -27.96 -5.38 13.47
CA ILE A 379 -27.19 -4.17 13.15
C ILE A 379 -27.85 -3.45 11.99
N ARG A 380 -27.99 -2.13 12.12
CA ARG A 380 -28.37 -1.24 11.04
C ARG A 380 -27.21 -0.31 10.71
N LEU A 381 -26.74 -0.39 9.47
CA LEU A 381 -25.77 0.54 8.89
C LEU A 381 -26.55 1.64 8.17
N VAL A 382 -26.21 2.90 8.44
CA VAL A 382 -26.76 4.08 7.75
C VAL A 382 -25.61 4.81 7.06
N ASN A 383 -25.52 4.72 5.73
CA ASN A 383 -24.49 5.40 4.96
C ASN A 383 -24.89 6.85 4.72
N VAL A 384 -24.12 7.78 5.30
CA VAL A 384 -24.41 9.22 5.28
C VAL A 384 -23.66 9.93 4.15
N GLU A 385 -22.40 9.56 3.93
CA GLU A 385 -21.54 10.11 2.88
C GLU A 385 -20.74 8.99 2.21
N SER A 386 -20.62 9.03 0.88
CA SER A 386 -19.77 8.11 0.11
C SER A 386 -18.52 8.84 -0.42
N TRP A 387 -17.41 8.14 -0.69
CA TRP A 387 -16.10 8.71 -1.08
C TRP A 387 -16.08 9.65 -2.31
N ASN A 388 -17.17 9.75 -3.07
CA ASN A 388 -17.35 10.68 -4.19
C ASN A 388 -18.69 11.42 -4.18
N ASN A 389 -19.35 11.52 -3.02
CA ASN A 389 -20.72 12.03 -2.88
C ASN A 389 -21.68 11.41 -3.90
N GLN A 390 -21.46 10.12 -4.22
CA GLN A 390 -22.32 9.41 -5.15
C GLN A 390 -23.63 9.06 -4.45
N MET A 391 -24.71 9.14 -5.21
CA MET A 391 -26.05 8.71 -4.79
C MET A 391 -26.19 7.18 -4.89
N VAL A 392 -25.21 6.44 -4.37
CA VAL A 392 -25.17 4.97 -4.37
C VAL A 392 -24.34 4.54 -3.17
N THR A 393 -24.66 3.36 -2.61
CA THR A 393 -23.82 2.70 -1.61
C THR A 393 -23.34 1.36 -2.15
N VAL A 394 -22.04 1.11 -2.01
CA VAL A 394 -21.42 -0.20 -2.26
C VAL A 394 -20.62 -0.63 -1.06
N ILE A 395 -20.79 -1.87 -0.62
CA ILE A 395 -20.06 -2.43 0.53
C ILE A 395 -19.39 -3.70 0.06
N GLY A 396 -18.06 -3.75 0.16
CA GLY A 396 -17.27 -4.91 -0.24
C GLY A 396 -17.48 -6.07 0.72
N GLU A 397 -17.27 -5.84 2.02
CA GLU A 397 -17.45 -6.86 3.06
C GLU A 397 -17.60 -6.18 4.43
N LEU A 398 -18.36 -6.80 5.34
CA LEU A 398 -18.47 -6.46 6.75
C LEU A 398 -18.11 -7.67 7.60
N SER A 399 -17.47 -7.40 8.74
CA SER A 399 -17.11 -8.41 9.74
C SER A 399 -17.28 -7.83 11.14
N PHE A 400 -17.83 -8.58 12.08
CA PHE A 400 -18.01 -8.14 13.47
C PHE A 400 -17.29 -9.08 14.44
N TRP A 401 -16.79 -8.50 15.53
CA TRP A 401 -16.23 -9.25 16.66
C TRP A 401 -16.83 -8.76 17.97
N GLY A 402 -16.91 -9.64 18.96
CA GLY A 402 -17.50 -9.35 20.26
C GLY A 402 -17.40 -10.50 21.25
N SER A 403 -18.17 -10.42 22.33
CA SER A 403 -18.39 -11.52 23.26
C SER A 403 -19.81 -12.06 23.09
N ILE A 404 -19.93 -13.34 22.71
CA ILE A 404 -21.22 -14.00 22.47
C ILE A 404 -21.98 -14.19 23.78
N ILE A 405 -23.27 -13.85 23.77
CA ILE A 405 -24.20 -14.03 24.88
C ILE A 405 -25.03 -15.29 24.59
N ASN A 406 -24.86 -16.30 25.44
CA ASN A 406 -25.55 -17.60 25.33
C ASN A 406 -26.87 -17.64 26.09
#